data_AF-A0A1S3QIP9-F1
#
_entry.id   AF-A0A1S3QIP9-F1
#
_cell.length_a   1.000
_cell.length_b   1.000
_cell.length_c   1.000
_cell.angle_alpha   90.00
_cell.angle_beta   90.00
_cell.angle_gamma   90.00
#
_symmetry.space_group_name_H-M   'P 1'
#
loop_
_entity.id
_entity.type
_entity.pdbx_description
1 polymer ?
#
loop_
_entity_poly.entity_id
_entity_poly.type
_entity_poly.pdbx_seq_one_letter_code
_entity_poly.pdbx_strand_id
1 'polypeptide(L)'
;MFAEAKQDCDSALRLEPANKKAFYRRAVANKGLKDYLSSSSDLQEVLHQDPNVTEAEKELEEVTLLLRQSLARGSPSNPRRPVPITEVEGTEDEARQAAAPDRTKAAESETGETSTTSTSTPAPPDTHCGGRGGGGRGEEAVTINLKPSNAYEFNQSLNAARTQSDLPACAELLSCVPPETLPVYLSNQLDGHTVSFVMQALETQLLRKEPNLVYQHLNHLHTADRFSVVVMLLEKSERDQMTRLFDRLSAVDSDAFSKNDVQNLANKYI
;
A
#
# COMPACT_ATOMS: atom_id res chain seq x y z
N MET A 1 -13.39 -4.11 0.50
CA MET A 1 -14.70 -3.42 0.66
C MET A 1 -14.51 -2.36 1.76
N PHE A 2 -15.31 -1.28 1.79
CA PHE A 2 -15.03 -0.14 2.68
C PHE A 2 -15.37 -0.43 4.16
N ALA A 3 -16.29 -1.35 4.44
CA ALA A 3 -16.70 -1.69 5.80
C ALA A 3 -15.60 -2.45 6.57
N GLU A 4 -14.94 -3.40 5.91
CA GLU A 4 -13.83 -4.17 6.43
C GLU A 4 -12.61 -3.26 6.65
N ALA A 5 -12.34 -2.36 5.70
CA ALA A 5 -11.27 -1.37 5.86
C ALA A 5 -11.48 -0.46 7.09
N LYS A 6 -12.73 -0.06 7.38
CA LYS A 6 -13.07 0.67 8.60
C LYS A 6 -12.78 -0.17 9.86
N GLN A 7 -13.20 -1.43 9.87
CA GLN A 7 -13.00 -2.35 11.00
C GLN A 7 -11.52 -2.64 11.28
N ASP A 8 -10.70 -2.78 10.24
CA ASP A 8 -9.25 -2.93 10.35
C ASP A 8 -8.64 -1.68 10.99
N CYS A 9 -9.07 -0.49 10.57
CA CYS A 9 -8.60 0.76 11.15
C CYS A 9 -9.06 0.95 12.60
N ASP A 10 -10.29 0.55 12.96
CA ASP A 10 -10.78 0.57 14.33
C ASP A 10 -9.95 -0.37 15.23
N SER A 11 -9.53 -1.51 14.70
CA SER A 11 -8.64 -2.44 15.42
C SER A 11 -7.24 -1.85 15.57
N ALA A 12 -6.71 -1.21 14.54
CA ALA A 12 -5.42 -0.50 14.62
C ALA A 12 -5.45 0.63 15.65
N LEU A 13 -6.51 1.44 15.69
CA LEU A 13 -6.65 2.55 16.64
C LEU A 13 -6.89 2.08 18.09
N ARG A 14 -7.42 0.87 18.31
CA ARG A 14 -7.48 0.27 19.65
C ARG A 14 -6.09 -0.12 20.17
N LEU A 15 -5.19 -0.52 19.29
CA LEU A 15 -3.81 -0.87 19.65
C LEU A 15 -2.94 0.39 19.75
N GLU A 16 -3.11 1.33 18.83
CA GLU A 16 -2.34 2.56 18.72
C GLU A 16 -3.28 3.77 18.56
N PRO A 17 -3.77 4.36 19.66
CA PRO A 17 -4.75 5.45 19.62
C PRO A 17 -4.25 6.73 18.95
N ALA A 18 -2.93 6.91 18.81
CA ALA A 18 -2.30 8.08 18.19
C ALA A 18 -1.79 7.80 16.75
N ASN A 19 -2.27 6.74 16.09
CA ASN A 19 -1.79 6.38 14.76
C ASN A 19 -2.46 7.25 13.67
N LYS A 20 -1.76 8.31 13.22
CA LYS A 20 -2.22 9.20 12.14
C LYS A 20 -2.60 8.47 10.83
N LYS A 21 -1.87 7.40 10.48
CA LYS A 21 -2.15 6.64 9.25
C LYS A 21 -3.45 5.86 9.36
N ALA A 22 -3.76 5.33 10.55
CA ALA A 22 -5.00 4.62 10.81
C ALA A 22 -6.21 5.57 10.76
N PHE A 23 -6.11 6.77 11.35
CA PHE A 23 -7.14 7.81 11.21
C PHE A 23 -7.39 8.19 9.75
N TYR A 24 -6.33 8.48 8.98
CA TYR A 24 -6.48 8.84 7.57
C TYR A 24 -7.14 7.73 6.73
N ARG A 25 -6.75 6.47 6.94
CA ARG A 25 -7.35 5.34 6.23
C ARG A 25 -8.81 5.11 6.63
N ARG A 26 -9.14 5.28 7.91
CA ARG A 26 -10.52 5.22 8.39
C ARG A 26 -11.38 6.34 7.80
N ALA A 27 -10.83 7.54 7.67
CA ALA A 27 -11.50 8.65 7.01
C ALA A 27 -11.86 8.33 5.56
N VAL A 28 -10.93 7.79 4.78
CA VAL A 28 -11.17 7.39 3.38
C VAL A 28 -12.21 6.27 3.29
N ALA A 29 -12.16 5.28 4.19
CA ALA A 29 -13.17 4.24 4.26
C ALA A 29 -14.56 4.81 4.59
N ASN A 30 -14.67 5.71 5.57
CA ASN A 30 -15.90 6.42 5.94
C ASN A 30 -16.44 7.28 4.78
N LYS A 31 -15.55 7.96 4.02
CA LYS A 31 -15.93 8.68 2.78
C LYS A 31 -16.56 7.73 1.77
N GLY A 32 -15.96 6.56 1.55
CA GLY A 32 -16.50 5.50 0.67
C GLY A 32 -17.85 4.93 1.13
N LEU A 33 -18.10 4.92 2.44
CA LEU A 33 -19.38 4.55 3.06
C LEU A 33 -20.41 5.70 3.08
N LYS A 34 -20.04 6.88 2.57
CA LYS A 34 -20.82 8.13 2.63
C LYS A 34 -21.11 8.62 4.06
N ASP A 35 -20.35 8.15 5.03
CA ASP A 35 -20.34 8.67 6.40
C ASP A 35 -19.36 9.85 6.48
N TYR A 36 -19.78 10.97 5.91
CA TYR A 36 -18.95 12.17 5.79
C TYR A 36 -18.66 12.82 7.15
N LEU A 37 -19.53 12.63 8.15
CA LEU A 37 -19.33 13.17 9.49
C LEU A 37 -18.14 12.48 10.16
N SER A 38 -18.16 11.15 10.25
CA SER A 38 -17.05 10.38 10.82
C SER A 38 -15.76 10.60 10.02
N SER A 39 -15.86 10.69 8.69
CA SER A 39 -14.71 10.98 7.82
C SER A 39 -14.06 12.34 8.14
N SER A 40 -14.86 13.39 8.31
CA SER A 40 -14.34 14.73 8.64
C SER A 40 -13.66 14.77 10.02
N SER A 41 -14.21 14.08 11.03
CA SER A 41 -13.61 14.01 12.37
C SER A 41 -12.26 13.31 12.34
N ASP A 42 -12.15 12.20 11.61
CA ASP A 42 -10.89 11.46 11.47
C ASP A 42 -9.81 12.31 10.75
N LEU A 43 -10.18 13.09 9.73
CA LEU A 43 -9.25 13.98 9.03
C LEU A 43 -8.80 15.16 9.90
N GLN A 44 -9.67 15.69 10.75
CA GLN A 44 -9.30 16.72 11.71
C GLN A 44 -8.28 16.21 12.72
N GLU A 45 -8.41 14.97 13.21
CA GLU A 45 -7.41 14.34 14.07
C GLU A 45 -6.05 14.17 13.37
N VAL A 46 -6.05 13.82 12.09
CA VAL A 46 -4.80 13.74 11.29
C VAL A 46 -4.12 15.11 11.22
N LEU A 47 -4.87 16.17 10.92
CA LEU A 47 -4.33 17.54 10.81
C LEU A 47 -3.94 18.13 12.16
N HIS A 48 -4.60 17.71 13.25
CA HIS A 48 -4.22 18.10 14.61
C HIS A 48 -2.84 17.53 14.98
N GLN A 49 -2.56 16.28 14.58
CA GLN A 49 -1.27 15.63 14.83
C GLN A 49 -0.18 16.10 13.85
N ASP A 50 -0.52 16.36 12.60
CA ASP A 50 0.41 16.75 11.56
C ASP A 50 -0.22 17.79 10.60
N PRO A 51 -0.01 19.09 10.87
CA PRO A 51 -0.58 20.17 10.06
C PRO A 51 -0.02 20.26 8.64
N ASN A 52 1.08 19.56 8.32
CA ASN A 52 1.75 19.66 7.02
C ASN A 52 1.21 18.66 5.98
N VAL A 53 0.21 17.84 6.34
CA VAL A 53 -0.36 16.82 5.44
C VAL A 53 -1.36 17.46 4.49
N THR A 54 -0.86 17.96 3.35
CA THR A 54 -1.67 18.63 2.32
C THR A 54 -2.78 17.74 1.74
N GLU A 55 -2.57 16.42 1.74
CA GLU A 55 -3.53 15.43 1.29
C GLU A 55 -4.75 15.36 2.23
N ALA A 56 -4.52 15.43 3.54
CA ALA A 56 -5.60 15.41 4.53
C ALA A 56 -6.45 16.69 4.49
N GLU A 57 -5.82 17.83 4.21
CA GLU A 57 -6.54 19.10 4.01
C GLU A 57 -7.45 19.06 2.77
N LYS A 58 -6.93 18.58 1.63
CA LYS A 58 -7.72 18.43 0.40
C LYS A 58 -8.89 17.47 0.57
N GLU A 59 -8.63 16.32 1.21
CA GLU A 59 -9.66 15.33 1.51
C GLU A 59 -10.74 15.90 2.45
N LEU A 60 -10.34 16.72 3.45
CA LEU A 60 -11.28 17.37 4.37
C LEU A 60 -12.18 18.37 3.65
N GLU A 61 -11.62 19.14 2.70
CA GLU A 61 -12.40 20.06 1.87
C GLU A 61 -13.42 19.30 1.01
N GLU A 62 -13.00 18.21 0.36
CA GLU A 62 -13.88 17.37 -0.46
C GLU A 62 -15.01 16.76 0.37
N VAL A 63 -14.68 16.14 1.51
CA VAL A 63 -15.66 15.54 2.43
C VAL A 63 -16.65 16.58 2.94
N THR A 64 -16.20 17.79 3.25
CA THR A 64 -17.05 18.89 3.70
C THR A 64 -18.04 19.31 2.60
N LEU A 65 -17.58 19.37 1.35
CA LEU A 65 -18.42 19.66 0.20
C LEU A 65 -19.48 18.56 -0.02
N LEU A 66 -19.08 17.29 0.07
CA LEU A 66 -19.98 16.14 -0.04
C LEU A 66 -21.02 16.11 1.10
N LEU A 67 -20.60 16.42 2.32
CA LEU A 67 -21.49 16.55 3.48
C LEU A 67 -22.54 17.65 3.24
N ARG A 68 -22.12 18.83 2.79
CA ARG A 68 -23.03 19.94 2.46
C ARG A 68 -24.04 19.55 1.37
N GLN A 69 -23.58 18.87 0.32
CA GLN A 69 -24.46 18.37 -0.74
C GLN A 69 -25.46 17.32 -0.23
N SER A 70 -25.02 16.42 0.64
CA SER A 70 -25.86 15.40 1.27
C SER A 70 -26.98 16.04 2.10
N LEU A 71 -26.62 17.04 2.92
CA LEU A 71 -27.58 17.81 3.73
C LEU A 71 -28.57 18.60 2.87
N ALA A 72 -28.11 19.20 1.76
CA ALA A 72 -28.98 19.93 0.83
C ALA A 72 -29.98 19.02 0.11
N ARG A 73 -29.59 17.79 -0.24
CA ARG A 73 -30.47 16.79 -0.86
C ARG A 73 -31.48 16.17 0.11
N GLY A 74 -31.18 16.18 1.40
CA GLY A 74 -32.05 15.65 2.47
C GLY A 74 -33.13 16.62 2.98
N SER A 75 -33.17 17.87 2.52
CA SER A 75 -34.22 18.84 2.89
C SER A 75 -35.35 18.86 1.85
N PRO A 76 -36.50 18.20 2.09
CA PRO A 76 -37.73 18.63 1.44
C PRO A 76 -38.06 20.02 1.99
N SER A 77 -38.14 21.03 1.11
CA SER A 77 -38.57 22.37 1.48
C SER A 77 -40.01 22.32 2.01
N ASN A 78 -40.18 22.23 3.32
CA ASN A 78 -41.47 22.52 3.94
C ASN A 78 -41.53 24.04 4.12
N PRO A 79 -42.45 24.76 3.44
CA PRO A 79 -42.56 26.20 3.60
C PRO A 79 -42.98 26.50 5.04
N ARG A 80 -42.10 27.17 5.79
CA ARG A 80 -42.39 27.66 7.14
C ARG A 80 -43.57 28.63 7.04
N ARG A 81 -44.71 28.27 7.63
CA ARG A 81 -45.83 29.22 7.82
C ARG A 81 -45.35 30.33 8.78
N PRO A 82 -45.59 31.61 8.48
CA PRO A 82 -45.24 32.69 9.39
C PRO A 82 -46.15 32.60 10.63
N VAL A 83 -45.54 32.59 11.82
CA VAL A 83 -46.28 32.71 13.09
C VAL A 83 -46.52 34.21 13.32
N PRO A 84 -47.77 34.68 13.43
CA PRO A 84 -48.04 36.07 13.79
C PRO A 84 -47.71 36.28 15.26
N ILE A 85 -46.88 37.28 15.54
CA ILE A 85 -46.65 37.77 16.90
C ILE A 85 -47.82 38.68 17.24
N THR A 86 -48.66 38.27 18.19
CA THR A 86 -49.62 39.16 18.86
C THR A 86 -49.13 39.36 20.29
N GLU A 87 -48.73 40.59 20.59
CA GLU A 87 -48.57 41.09 21.96
C GLU A 87 -49.95 41.14 22.63
N VAL A 88 -50.05 40.61 23.85
CA VAL A 88 -51.04 41.07 24.83
C VAL A 88 -50.45 40.86 26.22
N GLU A 89 -50.38 41.98 26.94
CA GLU A 89 -50.03 42.14 28.34
C GLU A 89 -50.96 41.35 29.27
N GLY A 90 -50.45 40.93 30.44
CA GLY A 90 -51.31 40.64 31.60
C GLY A 90 -50.89 39.49 32.52
N THR A 91 -50.19 39.86 33.61
CA THR A 91 -50.35 39.37 35.00
C THR A 91 -50.06 37.90 35.36
N GLU A 92 -49.00 37.72 36.18
CA GLU A 92 -48.91 37.03 37.51
C GLU A 92 -49.90 35.86 37.77
N ASP A 93 -49.55 34.67 38.29
CA ASP A 93 -48.77 34.42 39.51
C ASP A 93 -48.53 32.90 39.77
N GLU A 94 -47.54 32.60 40.62
CA GLU A 94 -47.35 31.45 41.55
C GLU A 94 -47.46 29.94 41.15
N ALA A 95 -46.27 29.32 41.17
CA ALA A 95 -45.79 28.35 42.17
C ALA A 95 -46.27 26.87 42.23
N ARG A 96 -45.25 26.02 42.54
CA ARG A 96 -45.25 24.67 43.16
C ARG A 96 -45.57 23.47 42.25
N GLN A 97 -45.00 22.27 42.42
CA GLN A 97 -43.88 21.69 43.19
C GLN A 97 -43.80 20.20 42.81
N ALA A 98 -42.58 19.63 42.79
CA ALA A 98 -42.20 18.23 43.06
C ALA A 98 -42.88 17.06 42.32
N ALA A 99 -42.07 16.16 41.75
CA ALA A 99 -41.71 14.87 42.38
C ALA A 99 -41.10 13.91 41.36
N ALA A 100 -39.86 13.48 41.62
CA ALA A 100 -39.36 12.18 41.19
C ALA A 100 -40.05 11.06 42.00
N PRO A 101 -39.99 9.80 41.54
CA PRO A 101 -39.23 8.86 42.35
C PRO A 101 -38.35 7.88 41.56
N ASP A 102 -37.22 7.62 42.20
CA ASP A 102 -36.27 6.52 42.04
C ASP A 102 -36.89 5.17 42.44
N ARG A 103 -36.48 4.09 41.77
CA ARG A 103 -36.51 2.73 42.34
C ARG A 103 -35.43 1.83 41.74
N THR A 104 -34.29 1.88 42.40
CA THR A 104 -33.25 0.86 42.61
C THR A 104 -33.70 -0.62 42.66
N LYS A 105 -32.90 -1.51 42.03
CA LYS A 105 -32.18 -2.70 42.60
C LYS A 105 -31.62 -3.59 41.46
N ALA A 106 -30.30 -3.81 41.37
CA ALA A 106 -29.48 -4.88 42.04
C ALA A 106 -29.73 -6.27 41.40
N ALA A 107 -28.80 -7.20 41.14
CA ALA A 107 -27.37 -7.42 41.40
C ALA A 107 -26.92 -8.56 40.41
N GLU A 108 -25.71 -8.57 39.83
CA GLU A 108 -24.47 -9.28 40.23
C GLU A 108 -24.33 -10.78 39.90
N SER A 109 -23.05 -11.15 39.74
CA SER A 109 -22.35 -12.43 39.59
C SER A 109 -22.31 -13.10 38.21
N GLU A 110 -21.14 -13.16 37.54
CA GLU A 110 -19.94 -14.00 37.83
C GLU A 110 -20.23 -15.49 37.60
N THR A 111 -19.45 -16.34 36.95
CA THR A 111 -18.00 -16.46 36.65
C THR A 111 -17.86 -17.60 35.62
N GLY A 112 -16.69 -17.76 35.00
CA GLY A 112 -16.37 -19.00 34.28
C GLY A 112 -15.15 -18.91 33.38
N GLU A 113 -13.97 -19.01 33.98
CA GLU A 113 -12.66 -19.14 33.34
C GLU A 113 -12.52 -20.46 32.56
N THR A 114 -11.67 -20.48 31.52
CA THR A 114 -10.61 -21.51 31.40
C THR A 114 -9.58 -21.18 30.32
N SER A 115 -8.33 -21.36 30.72
CA SER A 115 -7.06 -21.14 30.00
C SER A 115 -6.78 -22.15 28.88
N THR A 116 -5.93 -21.81 27.91
CA THR A 116 -4.65 -22.49 27.60
C THR A 116 -3.88 -21.86 26.42
N THR A 117 -2.74 -21.26 26.78
CA THR A 117 -1.39 -21.33 26.18
C THR A 117 -1.19 -21.66 24.68
N SER A 118 -0.53 -20.76 23.92
CA SER A 118 0.78 -20.97 23.25
C SER A 118 1.13 -19.86 22.20
N THR A 119 2.20 -19.11 22.49
CA THR A 119 3.34 -18.71 21.62
C THR A 119 3.10 -18.15 20.19
N SER A 120 3.40 -16.86 19.97
CA SER A 120 4.45 -16.29 19.06
C SER A 120 4.10 -14.87 18.52
N THR A 121 5.03 -13.93 18.71
CA THR A 121 5.19 -12.63 18.01
C THR A 121 5.76 -12.86 16.58
N PRO A 122 5.69 -11.95 15.57
CA PRO A 122 5.78 -10.47 15.63
C PRO A 122 4.86 -9.66 14.65
N ALA A 123 5.01 -8.32 14.64
CA ALA A 123 4.33 -7.32 13.79
C ALA A 123 5.18 -6.87 12.55
N PRO A 124 4.82 -5.83 11.74
CA PRO A 124 4.29 -5.85 10.35
C PRO A 124 5.25 -5.11 9.35
N PRO A 125 4.94 -4.53 8.14
CA PRO A 125 3.69 -4.14 7.44
C PRO A 125 3.58 -4.69 5.98
N ASP A 126 2.49 -4.66 5.20
CA ASP A 126 1.77 -3.51 4.60
C ASP A 126 0.59 -4.09 3.79
N THR A 127 -0.62 -3.56 3.94
CA THR A 127 -1.24 -2.58 3.03
C THR A 127 -1.58 -3.08 1.61
N HIS A 128 -2.88 -3.33 1.45
CA HIS A 128 -3.80 -3.02 0.35
C HIS A 128 -3.59 -3.64 -1.05
N CYS A 129 -4.58 -4.35 -1.59
CA CYS A 129 -5.90 -3.87 -2.08
C CYS A 129 -5.74 -2.92 -3.29
N GLY A 130 -6.42 -3.12 -4.41
CA GLY A 130 -7.45 -4.10 -4.68
C GLY A 130 -7.78 -4.08 -6.16
N GLY A 131 -8.26 -5.23 -6.63
CA GLY A 131 -9.07 -5.26 -7.82
C GLY A 131 -10.37 -4.48 -7.58
N ARG A 132 -10.77 -3.72 -8.58
CA ARG A 132 -12.18 -3.62 -8.93
C ARG A 132 -12.31 -4.01 -10.38
N GLY A 133 -12.60 -5.29 -10.56
CA GLY A 133 -12.87 -5.87 -11.86
C GLY A 133 -14.25 -5.51 -12.37
N GLY A 134 -14.44 -5.86 -13.63
CA GLY A 134 -15.76 -5.99 -14.21
C GLY A 134 -15.75 -6.02 -15.72
N GLY A 135 -15.36 -7.16 -16.30
CA GLY A 135 -15.87 -7.56 -17.62
C GLY A 135 -14.79 -7.93 -18.63
N GLY A 136 -14.65 -9.23 -18.88
CA GLY A 136 -13.91 -9.74 -20.04
C GLY A 136 -13.10 -10.98 -19.73
N ARG A 137 -13.76 -12.15 -19.76
CA ARG A 137 -13.06 -13.41 -20.04
C ARG A 137 -12.39 -13.27 -21.41
N GLY A 138 -11.07 -13.13 -21.39
CA GLY A 138 -10.20 -13.28 -22.53
C GLY A 138 -8.89 -13.82 -22.00
N GLU A 139 -8.56 -15.06 -22.33
CA GLU A 139 -7.16 -15.51 -22.40
C GLU A 139 -6.51 -14.70 -23.53
N GLU A 140 -6.27 -13.41 -23.32
CA GLU A 140 -5.38 -12.64 -24.18
C GLU A 140 -3.98 -12.88 -23.63
N ALA A 141 -3.20 -13.64 -24.39
CA ALA A 141 -1.77 -13.78 -24.15
C ALA A 141 -1.18 -12.37 -24.01
N VAL A 142 -0.80 -12.00 -22.78
CA VAL A 142 -0.15 -10.72 -22.52
C VAL A 142 1.11 -10.70 -23.37
N THR A 143 1.08 -9.86 -24.41
CA THR A 143 2.13 -9.80 -25.42
C THR A 143 3.32 -9.12 -24.78
N ILE A 144 4.45 -9.83 -24.69
CA ILE A 144 5.68 -9.29 -24.10
C ILE A 144 6.24 -8.26 -25.09
N ASN A 145 6.19 -6.97 -24.72
CA ASN A 145 6.77 -5.91 -25.54
C ASN A 145 8.28 -5.87 -25.31
N LEU A 146 9.04 -6.33 -26.31
CA LEU A 146 10.50 -6.42 -26.25
C LEU A 146 11.22 -5.08 -26.44
N LYS A 147 10.50 -3.97 -26.71
CA LYS A 147 11.08 -2.62 -26.87
C LYS A 147 10.30 -1.61 -26.03
N PRO A 148 10.42 -1.67 -24.69
CA PRO A 148 9.72 -0.75 -23.83
C PRO A 148 10.30 0.66 -23.96
N SER A 149 9.42 1.63 -24.21
CA SER A 149 9.77 3.05 -24.33
C SER A 149 9.84 3.77 -22.99
N ASN A 150 9.25 3.18 -21.95
CA ASN A 150 9.17 3.75 -20.62
C ASN A 150 9.18 2.64 -19.55
N ALA A 151 9.40 3.04 -18.29
CA ALA A 151 9.46 2.12 -17.15
C ALA A 151 8.18 1.30 -16.97
N TYR A 152 7.00 1.86 -17.26
CA TYR A 152 5.73 1.14 -17.11
C TYR A 152 5.61 -0.03 -18.10
N GLU A 153 5.91 0.21 -19.39
CA GLU A 153 5.92 -0.83 -20.44
C GLU A 153 6.93 -1.93 -20.14
N PHE A 154 8.12 -1.57 -19.66
CA PHE A 154 9.12 -2.54 -19.24
C PHE A 154 8.61 -3.41 -18.10
N ASN A 155 8.06 -2.79 -17.05
CA ASN A 155 7.52 -3.52 -15.90
C ASN A 155 6.33 -4.40 -16.27
N GLN A 156 5.47 -3.98 -17.21
CA GLN A 156 4.38 -4.82 -17.71
C GLN A 156 4.92 -6.07 -18.41
N SER A 157 5.91 -5.90 -19.28
CA SER A 157 6.53 -6.98 -20.05
C SER A 157 7.33 -7.93 -19.14
N LEU A 158 8.06 -7.39 -18.17
CA LEU A 158 8.78 -8.17 -17.16
C LEU A 158 7.82 -8.97 -16.29
N ASN A 159 6.72 -8.36 -15.86
CA ASN A 159 5.70 -9.07 -15.08
C ASN A 159 5.01 -10.16 -15.91
N ALA A 160 4.72 -9.89 -17.19
CA ALA A 160 4.15 -10.90 -18.09
C ALA A 160 5.09 -12.10 -18.26
N ALA A 161 6.38 -11.86 -18.49
CA ALA A 161 7.42 -12.89 -18.56
C ALA A 161 7.50 -13.67 -17.24
N ARG A 162 7.46 -12.98 -16.10
CA ARG A 162 7.50 -13.60 -14.77
C ARG A 162 6.28 -14.48 -14.48
N THR A 163 5.07 -14.01 -14.80
CA THR A 163 3.84 -14.81 -14.66
C THR A 163 3.87 -16.05 -15.53
N GLN A 164 4.48 -15.97 -16.71
CA GLN A 164 4.65 -17.09 -17.63
C GLN A 164 5.91 -17.94 -17.33
N SER A 165 6.73 -17.53 -16.35
CA SER A 165 8.05 -18.10 -16.06
C SER A 165 8.96 -18.19 -17.30
N ASP A 166 8.79 -17.25 -18.23
CA ASP A 166 9.49 -17.19 -19.52
C ASP A 166 10.85 -16.49 -19.35
N LEU A 167 11.85 -17.30 -19.00
CA LEU A 167 13.24 -16.85 -18.88
C LEU A 167 13.82 -16.34 -20.21
N PRO A 168 13.61 -17.00 -21.37
CA PRO A 168 14.02 -16.47 -22.66
C PRO A 168 13.48 -15.06 -22.95
N ALA A 169 12.19 -14.82 -22.76
CA ALA A 169 11.60 -13.51 -23.03
C ALA A 169 12.13 -12.44 -22.05
N CYS A 170 12.35 -12.80 -20.79
CA CYS A 170 13.02 -11.91 -19.83
C CYS A 170 14.45 -11.56 -20.28
N ALA A 171 15.21 -12.54 -20.78
CA ALA A 171 16.56 -12.30 -21.29
C ALA A 171 16.56 -11.39 -22.53
N GLU A 172 15.64 -11.59 -23.47
CA GLU A 172 15.50 -10.69 -24.63
C GLU A 172 15.09 -9.27 -24.22
N LEU A 173 14.20 -9.15 -23.24
CA LEU A 173 13.81 -7.86 -22.68
C LEU A 173 15.01 -7.14 -22.03
N LEU A 174 15.82 -7.86 -21.26
CA LEU A 174 17.05 -7.32 -20.65
C LEU A 174 18.07 -6.92 -21.73
N SER A 175 18.23 -7.72 -22.80
CA SER A 175 19.08 -7.39 -23.94
C SER A 175 18.67 -6.12 -24.68
N CYS A 176 17.38 -5.77 -24.68
CA CYS A 176 16.88 -4.58 -25.37
C CYS A 176 16.96 -3.30 -24.53
N VAL A 177 17.30 -3.41 -23.24
CA VAL A 177 17.33 -2.28 -22.30
C VAL A 177 18.78 -1.90 -21.99
N PRO A 178 19.16 -0.61 -22.14
CA PRO A 178 20.48 -0.16 -21.73
C PRO A 178 20.72 -0.41 -20.23
N PRO A 179 21.88 -0.96 -19.83
CA PRO A 179 22.20 -1.25 -18.43
C PRO A 179 22.01 -0.06 -17.48
N GLU A 180 22.26 1.16 -17.94
CA GLU A 180 22.17 2.40 -17.16
C GLU A 180 20.72 2.77 -16.82
N THR A 181 19.77 2.34 -17.64
CA THR A 181 18.33 2.65 -17.47
C THR A 181 17.61 1.61 -16.63
N LEU A 182 18.18 0.41 -16.51
CA LEU A 182 17.61 -0.70 -15.75
C LEU A 182 17.27 -0.34 -14.29
N PRO A 183 18.12 0.39 -13.53
CA PRO A 183 17.81 0.78 -12.16
C PRO A 183 16.57 1.67 -12.07
N VAL A 184 16.44 2.62 -13.01
CA VAL A 184 15.28 3.54 -13.07
C VAL A 184 14.01 2.78 -13.40
N TYR A 185 14.08 1.79 -14.29
CA TYR A 185 12.92 1.00 -14.68
C TYR A 185 12.47 0.07 -13.56
N LEU A 186 13.39 -0.43 -12.73
CA LEU A 186 13.07 -1.37 -11.66
C LEU A 186 12.82 -0.72 -10.29
N SER A 187 13.22 0.54 -10.04
CA SER A 187 13.27 1.13 -8.69
C SER A 187 11.99 0.95 -7.86
N ASN A 188 10.81 1.18 -8.46
CA ASN A 188 9.52 1.08 -7.75
C ASN A 188 8.94 -0.34 -7.66
N GLN A 189 9.47 -1.30 -8.42
CA GLN A 189 8.91 -2.65 -8.60
C GLN A 189 9.92 -3.75 -8.23
N LEU A 190 11.05 -3.37 -7.63
CA LEU A 190 12.09 -4.31 -7.23
C LEU A 190 11.68 -5.02 -5.93
N ASP A 191 11.53 -6.33 -5.99
CA ASP A 191 11.30 -7.23 -4.85
C ASP A 191 12.20 -8.47 -4.97
N GLY A 192 12.25 -9.30 -3.93
CA GLY A 192 13.12 -10.48 -3.89
C GLY A 192 12.84 -11.45 -5.05
N HIS A 193 11.58 -11.77 -5.33
CA HIS A 193 11.20 -12.65 -6.43
C HIS A 193 11.56 -12.06 -7.79
N THR A 194 11.34 -10.75 -7.98
CA THR A 194 11.72 -10.05 -9.21
C THR A 194 13.23 -10.09 -9.42
N VAL A 195 14.03 -9.83 -8.39
CA VAL A 195 15.49 -9.96 -8.45
C VAL A 195 15.90 -11.39 -8.76
N SER A 196 15.37 -12.38 -8.05
CA SER A 196 15.68 -13.80 -8.27
C SER A 196 15.35 -14.26 -9.69
N PHE A 197 14.22 -13.81 -10.25
CA PHE A 197 13.85 -14.11 -11.63
C PHE A 197 14.80 -13.45 -12.65
N VAL A 198 15.14 -12.17 -12.46
CA VAL A 198 16.12 -11.46 -13.30
C VAL A 198 17.48 -12.14 -13.23
N MET A 199 17.96 -12.47 -12.02
CA MET A 199 19.23 -13.19 -11.82
C MET A 199 19.22 -14.55 -12.51
N GLN A 200 18.08 -15.27 -12.49
CA GLN A 200 17.93 -16.54 -13.20
C GLN A 200 18.02 -16.38 -14.72
N ALA A 201 17.37 -15.35 -15.27
CA ALA A 201 17.42 -15.07 -16.70
C ALA A 201 18.83 -14.68 -17.15
N LEU A 202 19.52 -13.82 -16.37
CA LEU A 202 20.92 -13.46 -16.59
C LEU A 202 21.83 -14.69 -16.55
N GLU A 203 21.68 -15.55 -15.54
CA GLU A 203 22.50 -16.74 -15.35
C GLU A 203 22.33 -17.81 -16.44
N THR A 204 21.09 -18.08 -16.84
CA THR A 204 20.75 -19.24 -17.68
C THR A 204 20.79 -18.93 -19.17
N GLN A 205 20.32 -17.74 -19.56
CA GLN A 205 20.18 -17.34 -20.96
C GLN A 205 21.26 -16.35 -21.38
N LEU A 206 21.42 -15.26 -20.63
CA LEU A 206 22.21 -14.12 -21.09
C LEU A 206 23.72 -14.34 -20.89
N LEU A 207 24.13 -15.01 -19.82
CA LEU A 207 25.53 -15.29 -19.52
C LEU A 207 26.22 -16.12 -20.62
N ARG A 208 25.46 -16.96 -21.32
CA ARG A 208 25.97 -17.77 -22.46
C ARG A 208 26.09 -16.98 -23.75
N LYS A 209 25.29 -15.92 -23.92
CA LYS A 209 25.23 -15.12 -25.15
C LYS A 209 26.13 -13.89 -25.05
N GLU A 210 25.99 -13.13 -23.97
CA GLU A 210 26.60 -11.81 -23.78
C GLU A 210 27.06 -11.60 -22.33
N PRO A 211 28.19 -12.20 -21.91
CA PRO A 211 28.68 -12.09 -20.53
C PRO A 211 29.03 -10.65 -20.13
N ASN A 212 29.47 -9.82 -21.09
CA ASN A 212 29.77 -8.40 -20.87
C ASN A 212 28.51 -7.62 -20.50
N LEU A 213 27.39 -7.91 -21.16
CA LEU A 213 26.12 -7.26 -20.89
C LEU A 213 25.58 -7.67 -19.52
N VAL A 214 25.74 -8.95 -19.14
CA VAL A 214 25.41 -9.42 -17.78
C VAL A 214 26.20 -8.63 -16.73
N TYR A 215 27.51 -8.50 -16.91
CA TYR A 215 28.34 -7.71 -16.00
C TYR A 215 27.87 -6.25 -15.92
N GLN A 216 27.57 -5.61 -17.06
CA GLN A 216 27.09 -4.23 -17.09
C GLN A 216 25.73 -4.06 -16.40
N HIS A 217 24.78 -4.99 -16.60
CA HIS A 217 23.50 -4.95 -15.89
C HIS A 217 23.70 -5.09 -14.39
N LEU A 218 24.53 -6.03 -13.93
CA LEU A 218 24.84 -6.19 -12.50
C LEU A 218 25.58 -4.96 -11.95
N ASN A 219 26.44 -4.31 -12.74
CA ASN A 219 27.15 -3.11 -12.30
C ASN A 219 26.21 -1.92 -12.08
N HIS A 220 25.11 -1.82 -12.83
CA HIS A 220 24.14 -0.74 -12.66
C HIS A 220 23.01 -1.11 -11.70
N LEU A 221 22.55 -2.36 -11.67
CA LEU A 221 21.37 -2.78 -10.91
C LEU A 221 21.49 -2.46 -9.41
N HIS A 222 22.71 -2.49 -8.84
CA HIS A 222 22.93 -2.15 -7.44
C HIS A 222 22.61 -0.69 -7.09
N THR A 223 22.47 0.19 -8.09
CA THR A 223 22.21 1.63 -7.91
C THR A 223 20.71 1.95 -7.79
N ALA A 224 19.82 0.96 -7.95
CA ALA A 224 18.39 1.20 -7.81
C ALA A 224 18.03 1.55 -6.35
N ASP A 225 17.11 2.50 -6.14
CA ASP A 225 16.83 3.06 -4.81
C ASP A 225 16.38 2.00 -3.79
N ARG A 226 15.69 0.95 -4.26
CA ARG A 226 15.18 -0.15 -3.43
C ARG A 226 16.12 -1.36 -3.35
N PHE A 227 17.26 -1.32 -4.04
CA PHE A 227 18.16 -2.48 -4.16
C PHE A 227 18.70 -2.96 -2.81
N SER A 228 19.18 -2.04 -1.97
CA SER A 228 19.72 -2.37 -0.64
C SER A 228 18.69 -3.07 0.25
N VAL A 229 17.45 -2.56 0.27
CA VAL A 229 16.35 -3.14 1.03
C VAL A 229 16.02 -4.54 0.51
N VAL A 230 15.98 -4.73 -0.80
CA VAL A 230 15.70 -6.05 -1.40
C VAL A 230 16.80 -7.04 -1.04
N VAL A 231 18.08 -6.69 -1.21
CA VAL A 231 19.22 -7.54 -0.85
C VAL A 231 19.20 -7.93 0.63
N MET A 232 18.81 -7.01 1.53
CA MET A 232 18.67 -7.32 2.96
C MET A 232 17.56 -8.34 3.24
N LEU A 233 16.48 -8.31 2.45
CA LEU A 233 15.30 -9.18 2.62
C LEU A 233 15.39 -10.50 1.86
N LEU A 234 16.39 -10.70 1.00
CA LEU A 234 16.56 -11.95 0.24
C LEU A 234 16.64 -13.16 1.18
N GLU A 235 16.08 -14.28 0.73
CA GLU A 235 16.20 -15.56 1.41
C GLU A 235 17.55 -16.22 1.12
N LYS A 236 17.89 -17.27 1.88
CA LYS A 236 19.14 -18.02 1.66
C LYS A 236 19.24 -18.60 0.25
N SER A 237 18.14 -19.15 -0.27
CA SER A 237 18.06 -19.72 -1.62
C SER A 237 18.37 -18.70 -2.71
N GLU A 238 17.87 -17.47 -2.54
CA GLU A 238 18.06 -16.35 -3.46
C GLU A 238 19.50 -15.81 -3.39
N ARG A 239 20.06 -15.69 -2.18
CA ARG A 239 21.48 -15.35 -2.01
C ARG A 239 22.40 -16.41 -2.63
N ASP A 240 22.10 -17.69 -2.43
CA ASP A 240 22.87 -18.79 -3.03
C ASP A 240 22.79 -18.77 -4.56
N GLN A 241 21.67 -18.34 -5.15
CA GLN A 241 21.55 -18.12 -6.58
C GLN A 241 22.44 -16.96 -7.05
N MET A 242 22.43 -15.84 -6.33
CA MET A 242 23.22 -14.67 -6.63
C MET A 242 24.73 -14.97 -6.59
N THR A 243 25.20 -15.67 -5.55
CA THR A 243 26.58 -16.15 -5.44
C THR A 243 26.96 -17.06 -6.62
N ARG A 244 26.08 -18.01 -6.98
CA ARG A 244 26.33 -18.90 -8.15
C ARG A 244 26.45 -18.13 -9.46
N LEU A 245 25.66 -17.08 -9.67
CA LEU A 245 25.79 -16.22 -10.84
C LEU A 245 27.17 -15.53 -10.86
N PHE A 246 27.61 -14.94 -9.75
CA PHE A 246 28.92 -14.30 -9.67
C PHE A 246 30.08 -15.30 -9.86
N ASP A 247 29.99 -16.50 -9.26
CA ASP A 247 30.98 -17.56 -9.45
C ASP A 247 31.10 -17.93 -10.93
N ARG A 248 29.96 -18.14 -11.60
CA ARG A 248 29.93 -18.46 -13.03
C ARG A 248 30.43 -17.31 -13.88
N LEU A 249 30.07 -16.07 -13.57
CA LEU A 249 30.55 -14.89 -14.28
C LEU A 249 32.07 -14.71 -14.12
N SER A 250 32.63 -15.00 -12.94
CA SER A 250 34.07 -14.93 -12.68
C SER A 250 34.87 -16.01 -13.44
N ALA A 251 34.21 -17.10 -13.82
CA ALA A 251 34.80 -18.19 -14.59
C ALA A 251 34.75 -17.95 -16.11
N VAL A 252 33.98 -16.95 -16.58
CA VAL A 252 33.95 -16.57 -18.00
C VAL A 252 35.11 -15.63 -18.31
N ASP A 253 35.91 -16.00 -19.31
CA ASP A 253 36.96 -15.14 -19.82
C ASP A 253 36.32 -13.99 -20.63
N SER A 254 36.56 -12.76 -20.20
CA SER A 254 36.05 -11.53 -20.82
C SER A 254 37.15 -10.46 -20.86
N ASP A 255 37.16 -9.68 -21.96
CA ASP A 255 38.04 -8.51 -22.10
C ASP A 255 37.48 -7.27 -21.38
N ALA A 256 36.22 -7.28 -20.94
CA ALA A 256 35.52 -6.13 -20.38
C ALA A 256 35.60 -6.03 -18.85
N PHE A 257 35.87 -7.15 -18.16
CA PHE A 257 35.94 -7.20 -16.71
C PHE A 257 36.94 -8.26 -16.23
N SER A 258 37.61 -8.00 -15.11
CA SER A 258 38.50 -8.97 -14.46
C SER A 258 37.78 -9.75 -13.36
N LYS A 259 38.37 -10.87 -12.92
CA LYS A 259 37.90 -11.62 -11.75
C LYS A 259 37.79 -10.75 -10.49
N ASN A 260 38.71 -9.78 -10.34
CA ASN A 260 38.70 -8.85 -9.22
C ASN A 260 37.51 -7.88 -9.31
N ASP A 261 37.16 -7.43 -10.51
CA ASP A 261 36.01 -6.54 -10.72
C ASP A 261 34.68 -7.25 -10.42
N VAL A 262 34.57 -8.53 -10.81
CA VAL A 262 33.42 -9.38 -10.48
C VAL A 262 33.33 -9.59 -8.97
N GLN A 263 34.44 -9.82 -8.28
CA GLN A 263 34.44 -9.98 -6.81
C GLN A 263 34.04 -8.68 -6.09
N ASN A 264 34.59 -7.54 -6.53
CA ASN A 264 34.21 -6.23 -5.99
C ASN A 264 32.72 -5.94 -6.18
N LEU A 265 32.17 -6.36 -7.32
CA LEU A 265 30.74 -6.24 -7.59
C LEU A 265 29.92 -7.20 -6.71
N ALA A 266 30.33 -8.46 -6.58
CA ALA A 266 29.67 -9.44 -5.73
C ALA A 266 29.54 -8.97 -4.27
N ASN A 267 30.56 -8.28 -3.74
CA ASN A 267 30.53 -7.72 -2.39
C ASN A 267 29.44 -6.63 -2.18
N LYS A 268 28.85 -6.09 -3.25
CA LYS A 268 27.71 -5.16 -3.15
C LYS A 268 26.36 -5.89 -3.07
N TYR A 269 26.36 -7.18 -3.38
CA TYR A 269 25.18 -8.03 -3.52
C TYR A 269 25.06 -9.08 -2.39
N ILE A 270 26.17 -9.38 -1.70
CA ILE A 270 26.31 -10.44 -0.69
C ILE A 270 26.70 -9.85 0.66
#